data_AF-A0A5Q3LAF3-F1
#
_entry.id   AF-A0A5Q3LAF3-F1
#
_cell.length_a   1.000
_cell.length_b   1.000
_cell.length_c   1.000
_cell.angle_alpha   90.00
_cell.angle_beta   90.00
_cell.angle_gamma   90.00
#
_symmetry.space_group_name_H-M   'P 1'
#
loop_
_entity.id
_entity.type
_entity.pdbx_description
1 polymer ?
#
loop_
_entity_poly.entity_id
_entity_poly.type
_entity_poly.pdbx_seq_one_letter_code
_entity_poly.pdbx_strand_id
1 'polypeptide(L)'
;MRLTLRSLLAFRDGLLTMAQMQEIDQKLQDNPSAQALNEKINRCLQNKQLGTPAPCDPELSQCPDQVARYLDNALEEGEVVDIEKACLGSKIHLAEVAGCQKILVEILQGISKPPRSVREAVLAKTAETAQQRCEPLSPVC
;
A
#
# COMPACT_ATOMS: atom_id res chain seq x y z
N MET A 1 -13.07 15.66 -5.18
CA MET A 1 -11.85 14.96 -4.72
C MET A 1 -10.66 15.17 -5.65
N ARG A 2 -9.42 15.14 -5.15
CA ARG A 2 -8.21 15.11 -6.00
C ARG A 2 -8.00 13.69 -6.55
N LEU A 3 -7.55 13.57 -7.80
CA LEU A 3 -7.21 12.29 -8.41
C LEU A 3 -5.74 11.94 -8.09
N THR A 4 -5.55 11.21 -7.00
CA THR A 4 -4.25 10.68 -6.55
C THR A 4 -4.24 9.15 -6.58
N LEU A 5 -3.08 8.52 -6.41
CA LEU A 5 -2.98 7.05 -6.36
C LEU A 5 -3.91 6.47 -5.28
N ARG A 6 -3.93 7.07 -4.08
CA ARG A 6 -4.80 6.65 -2.99
C ARG A 6 -6.28 6.71 -3.36
N SER A 7 -6.72 7.83 -3.96
CA SER A 7 -8.12 7.99 -4.37
C SER A 7 -8.53 6.97 -5.43
N LEU A 8 -7.59 6.59 -6.30
CA LEU A 8 -7.80 5.60 -7.34
C LEU A 8 -7.89 4.18 -6.76
N LEU A 9 -7.05 3.83 -5.78
CA LEU A 9 -7.15 2.56 -5.07
C LEU A 9 -8.47 2.45 -4.30
N ALA A 10 -8.86 3.50 -3.57
CA ALA A 10 -10.13 3.55 -2.85
C ALA A 10 -11.35 3.41 -3.79
N PHE A 11 -11.29 4.02 -4.98
CA PHE A 11 -12.32 3.85 -6.02
C PHE A 11 -12.43 2.39 -6.48
N ARG A 12 -11.30 1.74 -6.75
CA ARG A 12 -11.25 0.35 -7.24
C ARG A 12 -11.76 -0.65 -6.21
N ASP A 13 -11.53 -0.38 -4.93
CA ASP A 13 -11.92 -1.24 -3.82
C ASP A 13 -13.34 -0.94 -3.29
N GLY A 14 -14.05 0.03 -3.90
CA GLY A 14 -15.42 0.37 -3.53
C GLY A 14 -15.55 1.06 -2.18
N LEU A 15 -14.49 1.75 -1.71
CA LEU A 15 -14.46 2.43 -0.41
C LEU A 15 -15.05 3.85 -0.44
N LEU A 16 -15.43 4.34 -1.62
CA LEU A 16 -15.94 5.69 -1.82
C LEU A 16 -17.47 5.73 -1.80
N THR A 17 -18.03 6.90 -1.46
CA THR A 17 -19.48 7.14 -1.60
C THR A 17 -19.89 7.19 -3.07
N MET A 18 -21.18 7.01 -3.37
CA MET A 18 -21.68 7.04 -4.76
C MET A 18 -21.32 8.34 -5.50
N ALA A 19 -21.43 9.50 -4.83
CA ALA A 19 -21.05 10.79 -5.41
C ALA A 19 -19.55 10.89 -5.72
N GLN A 20 -18.70 10.37 -4.83
CA GLN A 20 -17.26 10.34 -5.04
C GLN A 20 -16.86 9.37 -6.16
N MET A 21 -17.52 8.21 -6.26
CA MET A 21 -17.28 7.27 -7.35
C MET A 21 -17.62 7.88 -8.71
N GLN A 22 -18.77 8.56 -8.84
CA GLN A 22 -19.12 9.27 -10.07
C GLN A 22 -18.11 10.36 -10.43
N GLU A 23 -17.64 11.11 -9.43
CA GLU A 23 -16.65 12.16 -9.65
C GLU A 23 -15.30 11.59 -10.14
N ILE A 24 -14.85 10.47 -9.57
CA ILE A 24 -13.61 9.79 -9.98
C ILE A 24 -13.78 9.13 -11.35
N ASP A 25 -14.93 8.54 -11.64
CA ASP A 25 -15.21 7.90 -12.92
C ASP A 25 -15.19 8.92 -14.07
N GLN A 26 -15.82 10.09 -13.88
CA GLN A 26 -15.73 11.19 -14.83
C GLN A 26 -14.27 11.64 -15.04
N LYS A 27 -13.51 11.79 -13.95
CA LYS A 27 -12.08 12.18 -14.02
C LYS A 27 -11.22 11.13 -14.71
N LEU A 28 -11.56 9.85 -14.60
CA LEU A 28 -10.91 8.78 -15.34
C LEU A 28 -11.25 8.86 -16.82
N GLN A 29 -12.50 9.13 -17.19
CA GLN A 29 -12.90 9.31 -18.59
C GLN A 29 -12.16 10.48 -19.25
N ASP A 30 -12.01 11.58 -18.53
CA ASP A 30 -11.36 12.80 -19.05
C ASP A 30 -9.82 12.74 -19.02
N ASN A 31 -9.23 11.75 -18.34
CA ASN A 31 -7.78 11.64 -18.16
C ASN A 31 -7.22 10.28 -18.63
N PRO A 32 -6.74 10.20 -19.88
CA PRO A 32 -6.15 8.99 -20.44
C PRO A 32 -4.98 8.43 -19.62
N SER A 33 -4.16 9.29 -19.01
CA SER A 33 -3.04 8.87 -18.16
C SER A 33 -3.52 8.17 -16.90
N ALA A 34 -4.64 8.62 -16.32
CA ALA A 34 -5.26 7.97 -15.17
C ALA A 34 -5.88 6.61 -15.54
N GLN A 35 -6.49 6.48 -16.72
CA GLN A 35 -6.94 5.18 -17.23
C GLN A 35 -5.78 4.21 -17.40
N ALA A 36 -4.69 4.66 -18.03
CA ALA A 36 -3.49 3.86 -18.21
C ALA A 36 -2.89 3.40 -16.86
N LEU A 37 -2.93 4.25 -15.84
CA LEU A 37 -2.53 3.89 -14.47
C LEU A 37 -3.47 2.85 -13.87
N ASN A 38 -4.79 3.02 -14.02
CA ASN A 38 -5.80 2.08 -13.53
C ASN A 38 -5.61 0.68 -14.14
N GLU A 39 -5.35 0.61 -15.44
CA GLU A 39 -5.00 -0.64 -16.11
C GLU A 39 -3.64 -1.19 -15.68
N LYS A 40 -2.65 -0.32 -15.47
CA LYS A 40 -1.32 -0.72 -14.97
C LYS A 40 -1.44 -1.40 -13.61
N ILE A 41 -2.26 -0.88 -12.70
CA ILE A 41 -2.54 -1.49 -11.39
C ILE A 41 -3.13 -2.90 -11.59
N ASN A 42 -4.14 -3.06 -12.46
CA ASN A 42 -4.71 -4.38 -12.78
C ASN A 42 -3.64 -5.36 -13.28
N ARG A 43 -2.83 -4.95 -14.26
CA ARG A 43 -1.75 -5.79 -14.81
C ARG A 43 -0.71 -6.16 -13.77
N CYS A 44 -0.38 -5.26 -12.85
CA CYS A 44 0.56 -5.54 -11.77
C CYS A 44 -0.02 -6.58 -10.81
N LEU A 45 -1.26 -6.39 -10.33
CA LEU A 45 -1.89 -7.34 -9.40
C LEU A 45 -2.09 -8.75 -9.98
N GLN A 46 -2.24 -8.87 -11.31
CA GLN A 46 -2.39 -10.17 -11.99
C GLN A 46 -1.06 -10.86 -12.32
N ASN A 47 0.05 -10.14 -12.29
CA ASN A 47 1.34 -10.66 -12.74
C ASN A 47 2.02 -11.50 -11.64
N LYS A 48 1.89 -12.82 -11.74
CA LYS A 48 2.50 -13.80 -10.83
C LYS A 48 4.04 -13.88 -10.91
N GLN A 49 4.66 -13.25 -11.91
CA GLN A 49 6.11 -13.20 -12.07
C GLN A 49 6.74 -11.90 -11.55
N LEU A 50 5.96 -11.02 -10.90
CA LEU A 50 6.54 -9.89 -10.18
C LEU A 50 7.41 -10.42 -9.04
N GLY A 51 8.65 -9.94 -8.99
CA GLY A 51 9.53 -10.17 -7.87
C GLY A 51 9.00 -9.49 -6.60
N THR A 52 9.53 -9.92 -5.46
CA THR A 52 9.27 -9.27 -4.17
C THR A 52 10.15 -8.02 -4.05
N PRO A 53 9.61 -6.89 -3.58
CA PRO A 53 10.44 -5.73 -3.25
C PRO A 53 11.47 -6.09 -2.18
N ALA A 54 12.62 -5.40 -2.20
CA ALA A 54 13.60 -5.53 -1.14
C ALA A 54 12.99 -5.00 0.19
N PRO A 55 13.29 -5.63 1.34
CA PRO A 55 12.63 -5.32 2.61
C PRO A 55 12.85 -3.89 3.10
N CYS A 56 13.95 -3.26 2.68
CA CYS A 56 14.11 -1.80 2.69
C CYS A 56 15.02 -1.46 1.52
N ASP A 57 14.52 -0.62 0.61
CA ASP A 57 15.34 -0.03 -0.43
C ASP A 57 15.75 1.39 0.03
N PRO A 58 17.05 1.63 0.33
CA PRO A 58 17.52 2.92 0.80
C PRO A 58 17.34 4.05 -0.23
N GLU A 59 17.16 3.74 -1.52
CA GLU A 59 16.93 4.75 -2.56
C GLU A 59 15.45 5.14 -2.72
N LEU A 60 14.52 4.31 -2.24
CA LEU A 60 13.10 4.45 -2.54
C LEU A 60 12.23 4.80 -1.33
N SER A 61 12.78 4.85 -0.11
CA SER A 61 12.03 5.17 1.13
C SER A 61 10.77 4.31 1.33
N GLN A 62 10.70 3.16 0.65
CA GLN A 62 9.57 2.24 0.70
C GLN A 62 10.01 1.00 1.45
N CYS A 63 9.93 1.10 2.78
CA CYS A 63 9.92 -0.05 3.66
C CYS A 63 8.46 -0.41 3.97
N PRO A 64 8.17 -1.65 4.41
CA PRO A 64 6.83 -2.08 4.79
C PRO A 64 6.10 -1.11 5.74
N ASP A 65 6.84 -0.52 6.68
CA ASP A 65 6.31 0.48 7.62
C ASP A 65 5.79 1.74 6.90
N GLN A 66 6.47 2.18 5.84
CA GLN A 66 6.09 3.36 5.07
C GLN A 66 4.84 3.09 4.22
N VAL A 67 4.73 1.88 3.66
CA VAL A 67 3.50 1.44 2.98
C VAL A 67 2.32 1.39 3.96
N ALA A 68 2.52 0.84 5.16
CA ALA A 68 1.48 0.81 6.19
C ALA A 68 1.03 2.22 6.57
N ARG A 69 1.98 3.12 6.86
CA ARG A 69 1.68 4.53 7.16
C ARG A 69 0.98 5.26 6.01
N TYR A 70 1.34 4.96 4.76
CA TYR A 70 0.68 5.52 3.58
C TYR A 70 -0.80 5.11 3.49
N LEU A 71 -1.09 3.83 3.77
CA LEU A 71 -2.44 3.28 3.75
C LEU A 71 -3.28 3.77 4.93
N ASP A 72 -2.67 3.98 6.09
CA ASP A 72 -3.31 4.51 7.30
C ASP A 72 -3.46 6.04 7.30
N ASN A 73 -3.03 6.73 6.24
CA ASN A 73 -2.98 8.20 6.16
C ASN A 73 -2.14 8.86 7.28
N ALA A 74 -1.10 8.18 7.75
CA ALA A 74 -0.21 8.61 8.83
C ALA A 74 1.13 9.21 8.32
N LEU A 75 1.17 9.64 7.06
CA LEU A 75 2.31 10.28 6.42
C LEU A 75 2.07 11.76 6.20
N GLU A 76 3.14 12.55 6.25
CA GLU A 76 3.11 13.95 5.88
C GLU A 76 2.94 14.12 4.36
N GLU A 77 2.47 15.30 3.92
CA GLU A 77 2.17 15.53 2.50
C GLU A 77 3.39 15.30 1.58
N GLY A 78 4.61 15.63 2.05
CA GLY A 78 5.84 15.37 1.30
C GLY A 78 6.10 13.87 1.10
N GLU A 79 5.99 13.09 2.19
CA GLU A 79 6.19 11.64 2.17
C GLU A 79 5.15 10.92 1.29
N VAL A 80 3.91 11.41 1.29
CA VAL A 80 2.84 10.91 0.40
C VAL A 80 3.24 11.07 -1.06
N VAL A 81 3.76 12.24 -1.45
CA VAL A 81 4.16 12.52 -2.83
C VAL A 81 5.32 11.61 -3.25
N ASP A 82 6.28 11.36 -2.37
CA ASP A 82 7.44 10.53 -2.68
C ASP A 82 7.04 9.06 -2.87
N ILE A 83 6.14 8.53 -2.04
CA ILE A 83 5.59 7.19 -2.23
C ILE A 83 4.82 7.10 -3.54
N GLU A 84 3.97 8.08 -3.86
CA GLU A 84 3.21 8.05 -5.10
C GLU A 84 4.13 8.07 -6.32
N LYS A 85 5.19 8.89 -6.32
CA LYS A 85 6.20 8.91 -7.39
C LYS A 85 6.90 7.56 -7.55
N ALA A 86 7.33 6.96 -6.44
CA ALA A 86 8.00 5.66 -6.46
C ALA A 86 7.09 4.54 -7.00
N CYS A 87 5.80 4.54 -6.63
CA CYS A 87 4.81 3.62 -7.19
C CYS A 87 4.58 3.84 -8.70
N LEU A 88 4.58 5.09 -9.15
CA LEU A 88 4.47 5.40 -10.58
C LEU A 88 5.70 4.90 -11.36
N GLY A 89 6.89 4.97 -10.76
CA GLY A 89 8.16 4.53 -11.34
C GLY A 89 8.37 3.01 -11.40
N SER A 90 7.82 2.24 -10.45
CA SER A 90 8.08 0.80 -10.33
C SER A 90 6.82 -0.04 -10.22
N LYS A 91 6.72 -1.08 -11.05
CA LYS A 91 5.60 -2.03 -11.03
C LYS A 91 5.56 -2.87 -9.75
N ILE A 92 6.71 -3.16 -9.16
CA ILE A 92 6.81 -3.97 -7.93
C ILE A 92 6.21 -3.18 -6.76
N HIS A 93 6.65 -1.93 -6.58
CA HIS A 93 6.13 -1.02 -5.56
C HIS A 93 4.63 -0.74 -5.74
N LEU A 94 4.18 -0.53 -6.98
CA LEU A 94 2.77 -0.35 -7.26
C LEU A 94 1.94 -1.59 -6.90
N ALA A 95 2.46 -2.79 -7.17
CA ALA A 95 1.79 -4.04 -6.84
C ALA A 95 1.71 -4.26 -5.33
N GLU A 96 2.77 -3.92 -4.59
CA GLU A 96 2.82 -4.01 -3.14
C GLU A 96 1.75 -3.14 -2.48
N VAL A 97 1.74 -1.82 -2.77
CA VAL A 97 0.77 -0.90 -2.17
C VAL A 97 -0.66 -1.30 -2.52
N ALA A 98 -0.94 -1.59 -3.80
CA ALA A 98 -2.27 -1.98 -4.24
C ALA A 98 -2.71 -3.34 -3.66
N GLY A 99 -1.79 -4.29 -3.53
CA GLY A 99 -2.05 -5.62 -2.97
C GLY A 99 -2.34 -5.55 -1.48
N CYS A 100 -1.51 -4.82 -0.72
CA CYS A 100 -1.71 -4.58 0.71
C CYS A 100 -3.06 -3.91 0.97
N GLN A 101 -3.41 -2.86 0.21
CA GLN A 101 -4.71 -2.21 0.35
C GLN A 101 -5.87 -3.18 0.10
N LYS A 102 -5.82 -3.94 -0.99
CA LYS A 102 -6.85 -4.93 -1.31
C LYS A 102 -7.04 -5.96 -0.18
N ILE A 103 -5.94 -6.50 0.36
CA ILE A 103 -5.98 -7.44 1.49
C ILE A 103 -6.64 -6.79 2.71
N LEU A 104 -6.27 -5.56 3.06
CA LEU A 104 -6.88 -4.82 4.18
C LEU A 104 -8.37 -4.64 3.97
N VAL A 105 -8.81 -4.28 2.76
CA VAL A 105 -10.22 -4.14 2.42
C VAL A 105 -10.97 -5.47 2.55
N GLU A 106 -10.42 -6.56 2.02
CA GLU A 106 -11.01 -7.90 2.14
C GLU A 106 -11.14 -8.35 3.60
N ILE A 107 -10.16 -8.03 4.44
CA ILE A 107 -10.21 -8.28 5.89
C ILE A 107 -11.30 -7.44 6.56
N LEU A 108 -11.36 -6.14 6.26
CA LEU A 108 -12.35 -5.21 6.82
C LEU A 108 -13.79 -5.57 6.42
N GLN A 109 -13.99 -6.04 5.20
CA GLN A 109 -15.28 -6.50 4.70
C GLN A 109 -15.66 -7.90 5.22
N GLY A 110 -14.79 -8.55 5.99
CA GLY A 110 -15.01 -9.91 6.51
C GLY A 110 -14.94 -11.01 5.45
N ILE A 111 -14.44 -10.69 4.25
CA ILE A 111 -14.38 -11.58 3.08
C ILE A 111 -13.17 -12.52 3.18
N SER A 112 -12.10 -12.09 3.85
CA SER A 112 -10.89 -12.90 3.99
C SER A 112 -10.45 -13.02 5.45
N LYS A 113 -10.53 -14.23 6.01
CA LYS A 113 -9.75 -14.58 7.21
C LYS A 113 -8.38 -15.05 6.72
N PRO A 114 -7.29 -14.29 6.96
CA PRO A 114 -5.96 -14.77 6.61
C PRO A 114 -5.73 -16.14 7.26
N PRO A 115 -5.10 -17.11 6.56
CA PRO A 115 -4.84 -18.43 7.11
C PRO A 115 -4.16 -18.32 8.47
N ARG A 116 -4.56 -19.20 9.41
CA ARG A 116 -4.10 -19.14 10.80
C ARG A 116 -2.57 -19.10 10.91
N SER A 117 -1.88 -19.87 10.07
CA SER A 117 -0.41 -19.94 10.00
C SER A 117 0.23 -18.59 9.68
N VAL A 118 -0.36 -17.80 8.78
CA VAL A 118 0.17 -16.48 8.39
C VAL A 118 0.00 -15.48 9.52
N ARG A 119 -1.17 -15.46 10.19
CA ARG A 119 -1.37 -14.58 11.36
C ARG A 119 -0.39 -14.90 12.48
N GLU A 120 -0.23 -16.18 12.81
CA GLU A 120 0.68 -16.61 13.88
C GLU A 120 2.13 -16.24 13.55
N ALA A 121 2.56 -16.41 12.30
CA ALA A 121 3.89 -16.01 11.85
C ALA A 121 4.12 -14.49 11.94
N VAL A 122 3.14 -13.67 11.55
CA VAL A 122 3.24 -12.20 11.65
C VAL A 122 3.28 -11.75 13.11
N LEU A 123 2.40 -12.29 13.96
CA LEU A 123 2.35 -11.95 15.39
C LEU A 123 3.66 -12.32 16.09
N ALA A 124 4.22 -13.49 15.80
CA ALA A 124 5.51 -13.91 16.34
C ALA A 124 6.63 -12.94 15.94
N LYS A 125 6.70 -12.54 14.67
CA LYS A 125 7.70 -11.59 14.20
C LYS A 125 7.55 -10.19 14.80
N THR A 126 6.32 -9.70 14.96
CA THR A 126 6.08 -8.41 15.63
C THR A 126 6.48 -8.44 17.11
N ALA A 127 6.33 -9.58 17.79
CA ALA A 127 6.77 -9.77 19.17
C ALA A 127 8.31 -9.80 19.27
N GLU A 128 8.98 -10.47 18.35
CA GLU A 128 10.45 -10.49 18.25
C GLU A 128 11.02 -9.07 18.00
N THR A 129 10.41 -8.31 17.08
CA THR A 129 10.83 -6.92 16.79
C THR A 129 10.55 -5.98 17.97
N ALA A 130 9.47 -6.19 18.72
CA ALA A 130 9.19 -5.42 19.94
C ALA A 130 10.22 -5.70 21.04
N GLN A 131 10.67 -6.95 21.20
CA GLN A 131 11.70 -7.32 22.16
C GLN A 131 13.07 -6.73 21.80
N GLN A 132 13.43 -6.70 20.51
CA GLN A 132 14.68 -6.09 20.04
C GLN A 132 14.72 -4.55 20.21
N ARG A 133 13.57 -3.87 20.16
CA ARG A 133 13.48 -2.42 20.48
C ARG A 133 13.55 -2.10 21.97
N CYS A 134 13.39 -3.09 22.85
CA CYS A 134 13.45 -2.94 24.29
C CYS A 134 14.81 -3.29 24.90
N GLU A 135 15.83 -3.64 24.12
CA GLU A 135 17.19 -3.71 24.66
C GLU A 135 17.67 -2.30 25.02
N PRO A 136 17.93 -2.00 26.30
CA PRO A 136 18.43 -0.70 26.70
C PRO A 136 19.83 -0.52 26.11
N LEU A 137 20.08 0.66 25.52
CA LEU A 137 21.44 1.12 25.26
C LEU A 137 22.25 0.96 26.55
N SER A 138 23.21 0.03 26.55
CA SER A 138 24.12 -0.17 27.67
C SER A 138 24.74 1.17 28.09
N PRO A 139 24.86 1.46 29.39
CA PRO A 139 25.55 2.66 29.83
C PRO A 139 27.01 2.55 29.39
N VAL A 140 27.45 3.48 28.54
CA VAL A 140 28.86 3.68 28.25
C VAL A 140 29.52 4.12 29.56
N CYS A 141 30.40 3.26 30.09
CA CYS A 141 31.25 3.56 31.24
C CYS A 141 32.36 4.54 30.85
#